data_AF-A0A4R0XC06-F1
#
_entry.id   AF-A0A4R0XC06-F1
#
_cell.length_a   1.000
_cell.length_b   1.000
_cell.length_c   1.000
_cell.angle_alpha   90.00
_cell.angle_beta   90.00
_cell.angle_gamma   90.00
#
_symmetry.space_group_name_H-M   'P 1'
#
loop_
_entity.id
_entity.type
_entity.pdbx_description
1 polymer ?
#
loop_
_entity_poly.entity_id
_entity_poly.type
_entity_poly.pdbx_seq_one_letter_code
_entity_poly.pdbx_strand_id
1 'polypeptide(L)' 'MQNFFCKDLIERFGYGMAVYIAAKAAAMQRSIDAINDERRVVGRRLLENASIDEVVSVLRRKGKLPA' A
#
# COMPACT_ATOMS: atom_id res chain seq x y z
N MET A 1 -11.01 -4.66 7.19
CA MET A 1 -10.61 -3.73 8.27
C MET A 1 -9.89 -4.56 9.32
N GLN A 2 -8.61 -4.30 9.57
CA GLN A 2 -7.83 -5.07 10.54
C GLN A 2 -8.25 -4.66 11.97
N ASN A 3 -8.41 -5.63 12.88
CA ASN A 3 -8.73 -5.33 14.28
C ASN A 3 -7.44 -5.07 15.06
N PHE A 4 -7.24 -3.82 15.47
CA PHE A 4 -6.06 -3.40 16.23
C PHE A 4 -6.25 -3.48 17.75
N PHE A 5 -7.46 -3.78 18.21
CA PHE A 5 -7.76 -3.94 19.62
C PHE A 5 -7.63 -5.41 20.01
N CYS A 6 -6.75 -5.73 20.97
CA CYS A 6 -6.54 -7.09 21.45
C CYS A 6 -6.36 -7.15 22.97
N LYS A 7 -6.55 -8.35 23.54
CA LYS A 7 -6.46 -8.60 24.98
C LYS A 7 -5.07 -8.30 25.54
N ASP A 8 -4.02 -8.63 24.80
CA ASP A 8 -2.63 -8.41 25.22
C ASP A 8 -2.31 -6.93 25.45
N LEU A 9 -2.93 -6.02 24.67
CA LEU A 9 -2.79 -4.58 24.87
C LEU A 9 -3.43 -4.13 26.18
N ILE A 10 -4.59 -4.70 26.53
CA ILE A 10 -5.28 -4.41 27.79
C ILE A 10 -4.44 -4.93 28.96
N GLU A 11 -3.93 -6.15 28.86
CA GLU A 11 -3.13 -6.78 29.91
C GLU A 11 -1.82 -6.03 30.17
N ARG A 12 -1.18 -5.48 29.12
CA ARG A 12 0.08 -4.72 29.26
C ARG A 12 -0.08 -3.26 29.63
N PHE A 13 -1.10 -2.58 29.12
CA PHE A 13 -1.18 -1.11 29.18
C PHE A 13 -2.47 -0.58 29.83
N GLY A 14 -3.41 -1.47 30.16
CA GLY A 14 -4.75 -1.10 30.63
C GLY A 14 -5.70 -0.71 29.49
N TYR A 15 -7.00 -0.76 29.77
CA TYR A 15 -8.05 -0.60 28.76
C TYR A 15 -7.99 0.75 28.01
N GLY A 16 -7.84 1.87 28.74
CA GLY A 16 -7.81 3.20 28.13
C GLY A 16 -6.67 3.38 27.12
N MET A 17 -5.47 2.90 27.48
CA MET A 17 -4.31 2.95 26.58
C MET A 17 -4.43 1.95 25.42
N ALA A 18 -5.00 0.76 25.66
CA ALA A 18 -5.27 -0.19 24.60
C ALA A 18 -6.21 0.39 23.52
N VAL A 19 -7.26 1.09 23.93
CA VAL A 19 -8.19 1.79 23.02
C VAL A 19 -7.46 2.90 22.26
N TYR A 20 -6.66 3.72 22.95
CA TYR A 20 -5.89 4.80 22.31
C TYR A 20 -4.91 4.27 21.26
N ILE A 21 -4.15 3.21 21.60
CA ILE A 21 -3.19 2.57 20.68
C ILE A 21 -3.91 2.00 19.47
N ALA A 22 -5.01 1.26 19.69
CA ALA A 22 -5.80 0.68 18.60
C ALA A 22 -6.36 1.77 17.67
N ALA A 23 -6.83 2.89 18.22
CA ALA A 23 -7.33 4.02 17.44
C ALA A 23 -6.23 4.67 16.59
N LYS A 24 -5.03 4.86 17.15
CA LYS A 24 -3.87 5.40 16.42
C LYS A 24 -3.39 4.45 15.32
N ALA A 25 -3.31 3.15 15.60
CA ALA A 25 -2.95 2.15 14.62
C ALA A 25 -3.95 2.09 13.45
N ALA A 26 -5.26 2.13 13.75
CA ALA A 26 -6.30 2.19 12.74
C ALA A 26 -6.20 3.45 11.87
N ALA A 27 -5.90 4.61 12.46
CA ALA A 27 -5.69 5.84 11.71
C ALA A 27 -4.46 5.75 10.78
N MET A 28 -3.37 5.16 11.27
CA MET A 28 -2.17 4.93 10.46
C MET A 28 -2.46 3.98 9.29
N GLN A 29 -3.18 2.87 9.52
CA GLN A 29 -3.54 1.95 8.46
C GLN A 29 -4.38 2.62 7.37
N ARG A 30 -5.37 3.44 7.76
CA ARG A 30 -6.17 4.22 6.80
C ARG A 30 -5.31 5.16 5.94
N SER A 31 -4.29 5.79 6.53
CA SER A 31 -3.37 6.65 5.78
C SER A 31 -2.52 5.86 4.77
N ILE A 32 -2.08 4.66 5.15
CA ILE A 32 -1.34 3.76 4.26
C ILE A 32 -2.23 3.30 3.11
N ASP A 33 -3.47 2.91 3.41
CA ASP A 33 -4.44 2.47 2.41
C ASP A 33 -4.71 3.59 1.39
N ALA A 34 -4.91 4.83 1.86
CA ALA A 34 -5.10 5.99 0.99
C ALA A 34 -3.89 6.25 0.06
N ILE A 35 -2.67 6.18 0.59
CA ILE A 35 -1.44 6.34 -0.21
C ILE A 35 -1.30 5.21 -1.24
N ASN A 36 -1.66 3.97 -0.87
CA ASN A 36 -1.61 2.84 -1.78
C ASN A 36 -2.64 2.96 -2.90
N ASP A 37 -3.84 3.45 -2.60
CA ASP A 37 -4.86 3.75 -3.61
C ASP A 37 -4.36 4.83 -4.58
N GLU A 38 -3.76 5.91 -4.07
CA GLU A 38 -3.16 6.95 -4.91
C GLU A 38 -2.06 6.38 -5.81
N ARG A 39 -1.12 5.61 -5.24
CA ARG A 39 -0.06 4.93 -6.00
C ARG A 39 -0.63 4.00 -7.07
N ARG A 40 -1.71 3.30 -6.78
CA ARG A 40 -2.36 2.39 -7.75
C ARG A 40 -2.98 3.18 -8.90
N VAL A 41 -3.60 4.33 -8.62
CA VAL A 41 -4.16 5.22 -9.66
C VAL A 41 -3.05 5.82 -10.51
N VAL A 42 -1.99 6.36 -9.89
CA VAL A 42 -0.83 6.93 -10.61
C VAL A 42 -0.11 5.87 -11.43
N GLY A 43 0.17 4.71 -10.84
CA GLY A 43 0.81 3.58 -11.54
C GLY A 43 -0.02 3.10 -12.72
N ARG A 44 -1.35 3.05 -12.59
CA ARG A 44 -2.25 2.73 -13.70
C ARG A 44 -2.16 3.76 -14.82
N ARG A 45 -2.20 5.06 -14.51
CA ARG A 45 -2.05 6.13 -15.52
C ARG A 45 -0.73 6.04 -16.27
N LEU A 46 0.37 5.70 -15.59
CA LEU A 46 1.67 5.51 -16.24
C LEU A 46 1.64 4.36 -17.26
N LEU A 47 0.90 3.29 -16.97
CA LEU A 47 0.73 2.16 -17.89
C LEU A 47 -0.25 2.47 -19.02
N GLU A 48 -1.32 3.23 -18.76
CA GLU A 48 -2.30 3.66 -19.78
C GLU A 48 -1.68 4.61 -20.82
N ASN A 49 -0.73 5.44 -20.39
CA ASN A 49 -0.03 6.38 -21.27
C ASN A 49 1.21 5.76 -21.95
N ALA A 50 1.67 4.59 -21.52
CA ALA A 50 2.79 3.91 -22.15
C ALA A 50 2.33 3.26 -23.46
N SER A 51 2.99 3.57 -24.57
CA SER A 51 2.73 2.86 -25.82
C SER A 51 3.32 1.45 -25.76
N ILE A 52 2.66 0.48 -26.40
CA ILE A 52 3.16 -0.89 -26.51
C ILE A 52 4.57 -0.89 -27.13
N ASP A 53 4.84 -0.02 -28.10
CA ASP A 53 6.15 0.12 -28.73
C ASP A 53 7.23 0.59 -27.75
N GLU A 54 6.91 1.51 -26.83
CA GLU A 54 7.84 1.93 -25.78
C GLU A 54 8.17 0.78 -24.82
N VAL A 55 7.16 0.02 -24.41
CA VAL A 55 7.33 -1.15 -23.55
C VAL A 55 8.16 -2.22 -24.26
N VAL A 56 7.84 -2.55 -25.52
CA VAL A 56 8.57 -3.52 -26.34
C VAL A 56 10.01 -3.06 -26.57
N SER A 57 10.24 -1.78 -26.86
CA SER A 57 11.58 -1.18 -27.02
C SER A 57 12.43 -1.33 -25.75
N VAL A 58 11.87 -1.04 -24.58
CA VAL A 58 12.56 -1.22 -23.29
C VAL A 58 12.84 -2.69 -23.01
N LEU A 59 11.90 -3.59 -23.29
CA LEU A 59 12.06 -5.04 -23.06
C LEU A 59 13.12 -5.65 -23.99
N ARG A 60 13.18 -5.23 -25.27
CA ARG A 60 14.27 -5.60 -26.19
C ARG A 60 15.61 -5.08 -25.71
N ARG A 61 15.70 -3.81 -25.28
CA ARG A 61 16.95 -3.25 -24.71
C ARG A 61 17.45 -4.00 -23.47
N LYS A 62 16.53 -4.52 -22.66
CA LYS A 62 16.85 -5.34 -21.47
C LYS A 62 17.12 -6.82 -21.79
N GLY A 63 17.10 -7.22 -23.06
CA GLY A 63 17.30 -8.62 -23.48
C GLY A 63 16.18 -9.56 -23.01
N LYS A 64 15.00 -9.02 -22.68
CA LYS A 64 13.82 -9.80 -22.26
C LYS A 64 12.94 -10.21 -23.44
N LEU A 65 13.16 -9.60 -24.59
CA LEU A 65 12.58 -10.01 -25.87
C LEU A 65 13.69 -10.12 -26.92
N PRO A 66 13.59 -11.08 -27.86
CA PRO A 66 14.45 -11.08 -29.03
C PRO A 66 14.23 -9.80 -29.85
N ALA A 67 15.31 -9.36 -30.49
CA ALA A 67 15.36 -8.13 -31.28
C ALA A 67 14.36 -8.12 -32.43
#